data_AF-A0A432FXG3-F1
#
_entry.id   AF-A0A432FXG3-F1
#
_cell.length_a   1.000
_cell.length_b   1.000
_cell.length_c   1.000
_cell.angle_alpha   90.00
_cell.angle_beta   90.00
_cell.angle_gamma   90.00
#
_symmetry.space_group_name_H-M   'P 1'
#
loop_
_entity.id
_entity.type
_entity.pdbx_description
1 polymer ?
#
loop_
_entity_poly.entity_id
_entity_poly.type
_entity_poly.pdbx_seq_one_letter_code
_entity_poly.pdbx_strand_id
1 'polypeptide(L)'
;MTRLIFTGLCFLIMFGCASHPTINPHLPEAGKVKKGYALSTENVFPYLWVRKGLSDKSEIGFRLGLPIYGTGIDYSRVLYQKDNKWDMINLA
;
A
#
# COMPACT_ATOMS: atom_id res chain seq x y z
N MET A 1 34.86 -2.69 4.34
CA MET A 1 33.88 -3.67 3.80
C MET A 1 32.50 -3.52 4.43
N THR A 2 32.38 -3.47 5.76
CA THR A 2 31.09 -3.34 6.49
C THR A 2 30.27 -2.10 6.11
N ARG A 3 30.92 -0.94 5.90
CA ARG A 3 30.22 0.28 5.45
C ARG A 3 29.62 0.16 4.05
N LEU A 4 30.31 -0.48 3.11
CA LEU A 4 29.86 -0.72 1.73
C LEU A 4 28.67 -1.69 1.66
N ILE A 5 28.66 -2.69 2.54
CA ILE A 5 27.51 -3.61 2.69
C ILE A 5 26.30 -2.85 3.21
N PHE A 6 26.50 -1.97 4.20
CA PHE A 6 25.42 -1.18 4.77
C PHE A 6 24.85 -0.16 3.78
N THR A 7 25.70 0.54 3.01
CA THR A 7 25.21 1.43 1.94
C THR A 7 24.55 0.66 0.81
N GLY A 8 25.11 -0.49 0.39
CA GLY A 8 24.49 -1.34 -0.64
C GLY A 8 23.11 -1.87 -0.24
N LEU A 9 22.94 -2.25 1.03
CA LEU A 9 21.66 -2.67 1.59
C LEU A 9 20.65 -1.52 1.63
N CYS A 10 21.05 -0.32 2.05
CA CYS A 10 20.18 0.87 2.00
C CYS A 10 19.76 1.22 0.56
N PHE A 11 20.67 1.09 -0.42
CA PHE A 11 20.35 1.32 -1.83
C PHE A 11 19.33 0.29 -2.35
N LEU A 12 19.45 -0.99 -2.00
CA LEU A 12 18.47 -2.01 -2.38
C LEU A 12 17.09 -1.77 -1.78
N ILE A 13 17.01 -1.26 -0.55
CA ILE A 13 15.75 -0.91 0.12
C ILE A 13 15.10 0.33 -0.52
N MET A 14 15.90 1.31 -0.96
CA MET A 14 15.42 2.57 -1.53
C MET A 14 15.02 2.48 -3.00
N PHE A 15 15.56 1.52 -3.76
CA PHE A 15 15.29 1.33 -5.20
C PHE A 15 14.30 0.20 -5.52
N GLY A 16 13.65 -0.39 -4.52
CA GLY A 16 12.55 -1.32 -4.73
C GLY A 16 11.31 -0.60 -5.27
N CYS A 17 11.23 -0.39 -6.59
CA CYS A 17 10.07 0.19 -7.29
C CYS A 17 8.73 -0.57 -7.07
N ALA A 18 8.75 -1.75 -6.43
CA ALA A 18 7.61 -2.66 -6.36
C ALA A 18 6.62 -2.40 -5.20
N SER A 19 6.63 -1.23 -4.58
CA SER A 19 5.77 -0.91 -3.42
C SER A 19 4.71 0.15 -3.71
N HIS A 20 4.13 0.15 -4.92
CA HIS A 20 2.96 0.99 -5.19
C HIS A 20 1.78 0.62 -4.26
N PRO A 21 1.10 1.61 -3.64
CA PRO A 21 -0.06 1.36 -2.79
C PRO A 21 -1.18 0.72 -3.60
N THR A 22 -1.84 -0.28 -3.02
CA THR A 22 -2.98 -0.94 -3.66
C THR A 22 -4.11 0.06 -3.89
N ILE A 23 -4.65 0.12 -5.11
CA ILE A 23 -5.84 0.91 -5.40
C ILE A 23 -7.01 0.27 -4.66
N ASN A 24 -7.69 1.02 -3.79
CA ASN A 24 -8.87 0.52 -3.10
C ASN A 24 -10.10 0.62 -4.02
N PRO A 25 -10.76 -0.50 -4.36
CA PRO A 25 -11.99 -0.47 -5.15
C PRO A 25 -13.23 -0.07 -4.33
N HIS A 26 -13.09 0.18 -3.03
CA HIS A 26 -14.18 0.53 -2.13
C HIS A 26 -13.91 1.83 -1.37
N LEU A 27 -14.98 2.46 -0.91
CA LEU A 27 -14.86 3.59 0.02
C LEU A 27 -14.45 3.10 1.42
N PRO A 28 -13.70 3.93 2.18
CA PRO A 28 -13.44 3.71 3.59
C PRO A 28 -14.73 3.66 4.40
N GLU A 29 -14.77 2.78 5.40
CA GLU A 29 -15.91 2.67 6.32
C GLU A 29 -15.37 2.64 7.75
N ALA A 30 -15.82 3.57 8.59
CA ALA A 30 -15.29 3.73 9.94
C ALA A 30 -15.35 2.41 10.74
N GLY A 31 -14.19 1.99 11.28
CA GLY A 31 -14.07 0.80 12.12
C GLY A 31 -14.05 -0.54 11.37
N LYS A 32 -14.36 -0.57 10.06
CA LYS A 32 -14.33 -1.81 9.30
C LYS A 32 -12.93 -2.16 8.85
N VAL A 33 -12.62 -3.46 8.91
CA VAL A 33 -11.37 -4.02 8.42
C VAL A 33 -11.64 -4.76 7.12
N LYS A 34 -10.91 -4.39 6.06
CA LYS A 34 -10.94 -5.03 4.74
C LYS A 34 -9.58 -5.70 4.51
N LYS A 35 -9.59 -6.85 3.88
CA LYS A 35 -8.38 -7.62 3.57
C LYS A 35 -8.50 -8.23 2.19
N GLY A 36 -7.37 -8.43 1.54
CA GLY A 36 -7.33 -9.03 0.22
C GLY A 36 -5.91 -9.32 -0.23
N TYR A 37 -5.79 -9.65 -1.51
CA TYR A 37 -4.51 -9.73 -2.19
C TYR A 37 -4.55 -8.81 -3.41
N ALA A 38 -3.38 -8.34 -3.81
CA ALA A 38 -3.20 -7.54 -5.01
C ALA A 38 -2.23 -8.27 -5.95
N LEU A 39 -2.58 -8.29 -7.22
CA LEU A 39 -1.73 -8.79 -8.30
C LEU A 39 -1.49 -7.63 -9.27
N SER A 40 -0.23 -7.39 -9.61
CA SER A 40 0.16 -6.36 -10.57
C SER A 40 1.22 -6.94 -11.50
N THR A 41 1.17 -6.55 -12.78
CA THR A 41 2.09 -7.03 -13.83
C THR A 41 3.53 -6.62 -13.56
N GLU A 42 3.74 -5.43 -13.00
CA GLU A 42 5.07 -4.96 -12.55
C GLU A 42 5.65 -5.85 -11.45
N ASN A 43 4.74 -6.47 -10.72
CA ASN A 43 4.97 -6.94 -9.39
C ASN A 43 5.20 -8.48 -9.44
N VAL A 44 4.84 -9.19 -10.52
CA VAL A 44 5.08 -10.63 -10.81
C VAL A 44 4.42 -11.61 -9.81
N PHE A 45 4.50 -11.36 -8.51
CA PHE A 45 3.87 -12.12 -7.42
C PHE A 45 2.71 -11.35 -6.78
N PRO A 46 1.72 -12.02 -6.17
CA PRO A 46 0.72 -11.35 -5.37
C PRO A 46 1.26 -10.96 -4.00
N TYR A 47 0.77 -9.85 -3.44
CA TYR A 47 0.98 -9.49 -2.02
C TYR A 47 -0.35 -9.35 -1.29
N LEU A 48 -0.33 -9.60 0.02
CA LEU A 48 -1.50 -9.46 0.88
C LEU A 48 -1.61 -8.03 1.40
N TRP A 49 -2.83 -7.55 1.62
CA TRP A 49 -3.07 -6.27 2.25
C TRP A 49 -4.23 -6.36 3.24
N VAL A 50 -4.13 -5.58 4.30
CA VAL A 50 -5.17 -5.39 5.32
C VAL A 50 -5.31 -3.90 5.58
N ARG A 51 -6.54 -3.38 5.52
CA ARG A 51 -6.87 -1.98 5.71
C ARG A 51 -7.94 -1.82 6.77
N LYS A 52 -7.82 -0.79 7.59
CA LYS A 52 -8.80 -0.39 8.60
C LYS A 52 -9.28 1.02 8.32
N GLY A 53 -10.59 1.19 8.18
CA GLY A 53 -11.20 2.51 8.08
C GLY A 53 -11.08 3.27 9.40
N LEU A 54 -10.40 4.42 9.36
CA LEU A 54 -10.30 5.37 10.47
C LEU A 54 -11.53 6.29 10.51
N SER A 55 -12.10 6.60 9.34
CA SER A 55 -13.33 7.35 9.15
C SER A 55 -13.99 6.93 7.83
N ASP A 56 -15.14 7.54 7.50
CA ASP A 56 -15.82 7.34 6.22
C ASP A 56 -15.06 7.95 5.02
N LYS A 57 -13.90 8.58 5.27
CA LYS A 57 -13.04 9.19 4.25
C LYS A 57 -11.59 8.77 4.34
N SER A 58 -11.16 8.07 5.39
CA SER A 58 -9.75 7.77 5.63
C SER A 58 -9.55 6.35 6.12
N GLU A 59 -8.50 5.72 5.64
CA GLU A 59 -8.11 4.38 6.03
C GLU A 59 -6.59 4.25 6.14
N ILE A 60 -6.17 3.33 6.99
CA ILE A 60 -4.77 2.93 7.14
C ILE A 60 -4.63 1.47 6.73
N GLY A 61 -3.60 1.17 5.97
CA GLY A 61 -3.29 -0.12 5.41
C GLY A 61 -1.94 -0.65 5.85
N PHE A 62 -1.87 -1.97 5.91
CA PHE A 62 -0.65 -2.73 6.05
C PHE A 62 -0.60 -3.74 4.91
N ARG A 63 0.53 -3.78 4.22
CA ARG A 63 0.80 -4.69 3.11
C ARG A 63 1.89 -5.66 3.54
N LEU A 64 1.68 -6.93 3.21
CA LEU A 64 2.61 -8.02 3.48
C LEU A 64 2.89 -8.75 2.16
N GLY A 65 4.04 -8.44 1.58
CA GLY A 65 4.58 -9.17 0.45
C GLY A 65 5.88 -9.90 0.84
N LEU A 66 6.62 -10.36 -0.16
CA LEU A 66 7.92 -11.01 0.07
C LEU A 66 8.94 -10.00 0.66
N PRO A 67 10.04 -10.44 1.31
CA PRO A 67 10.94 -9.59 2.10
C PRO A 67 11.52 -8.34 1.40
N ILE A 68 11.53 -8.32 0.07
CA ILE A 68 12.03 -7.20 -0.77
C ILE A 68 10.91 -6.53 -1.59
N TYR A 69 9.65 -6.84 -1.27
CA TYR A 69 8.57 -6.69 -2.23
C TYR A 69 7.23 -6.38 -1.54
N GLY A 70 6.64 -5.22 -1.83
CA GLY A 70 5.26 -4.90 -1.49
C GLY A 70 4.91 -4.84 0.01
N THR A 71 5.86 -5.03 0.91
CA THR A 71 5.62 -4.90 2.36
C THR A 71 5.75 -3.44 2.77
N GLY A 72 4.76 -2.92 3.49
CA GLY A 72 4.76 -1.52 3.91
C GLY A 72 3.46 -1.11 4.59
N ILE A 73 3.42 0.14 5.03
CA ILE A 73 2.22 0.79 5.55
C ILE A 73 1.70 1.72 4.46
N ASP A 74 0.41 1.89 4.36
CA ASP A 74 -0.20 2.86 3.45
C ASP A 74 -1.30 3.64 4.16
N TYR A 75 -1.55 4.86 3.72
CA TYR A 75 -2.65 5.70 4.15
C TYR A 75 -3.42 6.17 2.94
N SER A 76 -4.73 5.97 2.94
CA SER A 76 -5.59 6.36 1.82
C SER A 76 -6.70 7.28 2.31
N ARG A 77 -7.01 8.32 1.51
CA ARG A 77 -8.05 9.29 1.82
C ARG A 77 -8.85 9.67 0.59
N VAL A 78 -10.17 9.67 0.73
CA VAL A 78 -11.11 10.19 -0.28
C VAL A 78 -11.06 11.72 -0.27
N LEU A 79 -10.75 12.30 -1.43
CA LEU A 79 -10.70 13.75 -1.63
C LEU A 79 -12.02 14.29 -2.19
N TYR A 80 -12.57 13.59 -3.17
CA TYR A 80 -13.81 13.94 -3.83
C TYR A 80 -14.66 12.71 -4.06
N GLN A 81 -15.97 12.86 -3.93
CA GLN A 81 -16.94 11.80 -4.21
C GLN A 81 -18.16 12.43 -4.87
N LYS A 82 -18.55 11.90 -6.03
CA LYS A 82 -19.77 12.27 -6.73
C LYS A 82 -20.40 11.02 -7.33
N ASP A 83 -21.63 10.73 -6.92
CA ASP A 83 -22.36 9.53 -7.32
C ASP A 83 -21.52 8.26 -7.07
N ASN A 84 -21.23 7.48 -8.12
CA ASN A 84 -20.41 6.27 -8.07
C ASN A 84 -18.93 6.50 -8.44
N LYS A 85 -18.45 7.75 -8.44
CA LYS A 85 -17.06 8.10 -8.73
C LYS A 85 -16.43 8.78 -7.53
N TRP A 86 -15.18 8.44 -7.24
CA TRP A 86 -14.41 9.06 -6.17
C TRP A 86 -12.93 9.18 -6.54
N ASP A 87 -12.32 10.25 -6.06
CA ASP A 87 -10.90 10.49 -6.17
C ASP A 87 -10.26 10.21 -4.80
N MET A 88 -9.21 9.41 -4.80
CA MET A 88 -8.47 9.03 -3.60
C MET A 88 -7.00 9.38 -3.75
N ILE A 89 -6.43 9.92 -2.66
CA ILE A 89 -5.00 9.99 -2.49
C ILE A 89 -4.53 8.79 -1.68
N ASN A 90 -3.52 8.10 -2.17
CA ASN A 90 -2.87 6.97 -1.49
C ASN A 90 -1.41 7.33 -1.24
N LEU A 91 -0.99 7.30 0.01
CA LEU A 91 0.37 7.56 0.47
C LEU A 91 0.97 6.23 0.95
N ALA A 92 2.16 5.88 0.47
CA ALA A 92 2.86 4.61 0.73
C ALA A 92 4.30 4.86 1.20
#